data_AF-A0AAW5EXX9-F1
#
_entry.id   AF-A0AAW5EXX9-F1
#
_cell.length_a   1.000
_cell.length_b   1.000
_cell.length_c   1.000
_cell.angle_alpha   90.00
_cell.angle_beta   90.00
_cell.angle_gamma   90.00
#
_symmetry.space_group_name_H-M   'P 1'
#
loop_
_entity.id
_entity.type
_entity.pdbx_description
1 polymer ?
#
loop_
_entity_poly.entity_id
_entity_poly.type
_entity_poly.pdbx_seq_one_letter_code
_entity_poly.pdbx_strand_id
1 'polypeptide(L)'
;MSVTIGELIGNFILVTGSVIVLLLLIKAFAWGAIEAILQARSQQISQDIDQAEQARLNAQQLEKEGQANLEASRSEASQIVEAAKETGKAQETRIVAEATEEADRLKAAALTDIEHSKSEAISAVKT
;
A
#
# COMPACT_ATOMS: atom_id res chain seq x y z
N MET A 1 13.44 68.61 55.61
CA MET A 1 12.49 67.51 55.86
C MET A 1 13.21 66.47 56.69
N SER A 2 13.02 66.48 58.01
CA SER A 2 13.51 65.43 58.91
C SER A 2 12.52 64.28 58.86
N VAL A 3 12.86 63.20 58.16
CA VAL A 3 12.08 61.96 58.21
C VAL A 3 12.17 61.42 59.63
N THR A 4 11.02 61.23 60.27
CA THR A 4 10.94 60.68 61.63
C THR A 4 11.04 59.15 61.58
N ILE A 5 11.61 58.53 62.62
CA ILE A 5 11.78 57.06 62.69
C ILE A 5 10.44 56.33 62.54
N GLY A 6 9.33 56.94 62.99
CA GLY A 6 7.98 56.41 62.83
C GLY A 6 7.52 56.33 61.37
N GLU A 7 7.85 57.34 60.54
CA GLU A 7 7.53 57.32 59.11
C GLU A 7 8.36 56.26 58.36
N LEU A 8 9.61 56.04 58.77
CA LEU A 8 10.48 55.01 58.19
C LEU A 8 9.94 53.60 58.46
N ILE A 9 9.54 53.32 59.70
CA ILE A 9 8.97 52.02 60.10
C ILE A 9 7.60 51.80 59.43
N GLY A 10 6.74 52.83 59.40
CA GLY A 10 5.45 52.77 58.73
C GLY A 10 5.56 52.46 57.24
N ASN A 11 6.47 53.15 56.54
CA ASN A 11 6.72 52.90 55.12
C ASN A 11 7.28 51.48 54.89
N PHE A 12 8.19 51.02 55.75
CA PHE A 12 8.77 49.67 55.64
C PHE A 12 7.72 48.56 55.79
N ILE A 13 6.79 48.71 56.75
CA ILE A 13 5.69 47.76 56.95
C ILE A 13 4.72 47.77 55.77
N LEU A 14 4.35 48.95 55.25
CA LEU A 14 3.45 49.07 54.09
C LEU A 14 4.08 48.50 52.81
N VAL A 15 5.35 48.77 52.55
CA VAL A 15 6.08 48.23 51.39
C VAL A 15 6.25 46.73 51.51
N THR A 16 6.61 46.22 52.69
CA THR A 16 6.75 44.77 52.91
C THR A 16 5.40 44.06 52.76
N GLY A 17 4.33 44.64 53.32
CA GLY A 17 2.98 44.12 53.19
C GLY A 17 2.49 44.10 51.73
N SER A 18 2.74 45.17 50.97
CA SER A 18 2.37 45.22 49.56
C SER A 18 3.15 44.21 48.70
N VAL A 19 4.43 43.99 48.99
CA VAL A 19 5.24 42.94 48.34
C VAL A 19 4.71 41.54 48.67
N ILE A 20 4.33 41.27 49.92
CA ILE A 20 3.75 39.97 50.30
C ILE A 20 2.43 39.73 49.56
N VAL A 21 1.55 40.73 49.51
CA VAL A 21 0.28 40.63 48.78
C VAL A 21 0.54 40.39 47.28
N LEU A 22 1.50 41.10 46.69
CA LEU A 22 1.91 40.90 45.30
C LEU A 22 2.42 39.48 45.05
N LEU A 23 3.27 38.93 45.95
CA LEU A 23 3.77 37.57 45.83
C LEU A 23 2.65 36.52 45.92
N LEU A 24 1.65 36.74 46.77
CA LEU A 24 0.47 35.86 46.86
C LEU A 24 -0.37 35.91 45.58
N LEU A 25 -0.57 37.09 45.00
CA LEU A 25 -1.27 37.25 43.72
C LEU A 25 -0.51 36.58 42.57
N ILE A 26 0.81 36.74 42.50
CA ILE A 26 1.65 36.07 41.49
C ILE A 26 1.59 34.55 41.65
N LYS A 27 1.70 34.05 42.88
CA LYS A 27 1.58 32.60 43.15
C LYS A 27 0.22 32.05 42.71
N ALA A 28 -0.87 32.79 42.96
CA ALA A 28 -2.21 32.35 42.61
C ALA A 28 -2.48 32.40 41.10
N PHE A 29 -2.03 33.46 40.40
CA PHE A 29 -2.35 33.67 38.99
C PHE A 29 -1.28 33.19 38.01
N ALA A 30 0.00 33.48 38.28
CA ALA A 30 1.08 33.20 37.33
C ALA A 30 1.47 31.72 37.30
N TRP A 31 1.40 31.02 38.45
CA TRP A 31 1.81 29.61 38.54
C TRP A 31 0.96 28.70 37.66
N GLY A 32 -0.36 28.90 37.65
CA GLY A 32 -1.28 28.14 36.80
C GLY A 32 -1.05 28.39 35.32
N ALA A 33 -0.81 29.65 34.91
CA ALA A 33 -0.54 29.98 33.51
C ALA A 33 0.80 29.41 33.02
N ILE A 34 1.84 29.46 33.85
CA ILE A 34 3.17 28.90 33.53
C ILE A 34 3.09 27.38 33.39
N GLU A 35 2.41 26.71 34.33
CA GLU A 35 2.24 25.26 34.29
C GLU A 35 1.43 24.82 33.06
N ALA A 36 0.34 25.52 32.73
CA ALA A 36 -0.47 25.23 31.55
C ALA A 36 0.36 25.34 30.25
N ILE A 37 1.21 26.36 30.11
CA ILE A 37 2.06 26.52 28.91
C ILE A 37 3.11 25.40 28.83
N LEU A 38 3.73 25.04 29.95
CA LEU A 38 4.72 23.97 29.98
C LEU A 38 4.10 22.59 29.70
N GLN A 39 2.94 22.30 30.29
CA GLN A 39 2.19 21.08 30.02
C GLN A 39 1.73 21.02 28.56
N ALA A 40 1.18 22.11 28.02
CA ALA A 40 0.76 22.17 26.61
C ALA A 40 1.93 21.89 25.66
N ARG A 41 3.10 22.50 25.89
CA ARG A 41 4.30 22.22 25.08
C ARG A 41 4.78 20.79 25.23
N SER A 42 4.83 20.28 26.47
CA SER A 42 5.22 18.89 26.71
C SER A 42 4.30 17.92 25.98
N GLN A 43 2.99 18.15 26.06
CA GLN A 43 2.00 17.28 25.44
C GLN A 43 2.04 17.36 23.92
N GLN A 44 2.22 18.54 23.33
CA GLN A 44 2.44 18.69 21.89
C GLN A 44 3.67 17.93 21.44
N ILE A 45 4.80 18.08 22.14
CA ILE A 45 6.04 17.37 21.79
C ILE A 45 5.85 15.85 21.87
N SER A 46 5.20 15.35 22.93
CA SER A 46 4.90 13.92 23.06
C SER A 46 3.99 13.44 21.92
N GLN A 47 2.94 14.18 21.60
CA GLN A 47 2.04 13.85 20.49
C GLN A 47 2.75 13.85 19.15
N ASP A 48 3.60 14.84 18.87
CA ASP A 48 4.36 14.93 17.63
C ASP A 48 5.33 13.76 17.49
N ILE A 49 5.98 13.34 18.59
CA ILE A 49 6.86 12.17 18.61
C ILE A 49 6.06 10.89 18.36
N ASP A 50 4.95 10.69 19.07
CA ASP A 50 4.10 9.51 18.91
C ASP A 50 3.55 9.42 17.48
N GLN A 51 3.11 10.54 16.91
CA GLN A 51 2.64 10.62 15.53
C GLN A 51 3.76 10.35 14.53
N ALA A 52 4.97 10.89 14.76
CA ALA A 52 6.12 10.63 13.90
C ALA A 52 6.52 9.14 13.93
N GLU A 53 6.48 8.51 15.10
CA GLU A 53 6.76 7.07 15.23
C GLU A 53 5.69 6.25 14.52
N GLN A 54 4.40 6.54 14.73
CA GLN A 54 3.30 5.88 14.03
C GLN A 54 3.38 6.07 12.52
N ALA A 55 3.69 7.28 12.04
CA ALA A 55 3.86 7.54 10.61
C ALA A 55 5.02 6.72 10.03
N ARG A 56 6.13 6.60 10.77
CA ARG A 56 7.28 5.78 10.35
C ARG A 56 6.92 4.29 10.30
N LEU A 57 6.21 3.78 11.30
CA LEU A 57 5.76 2.38 11.33
C LEU A 57 4.78 2.09 10.19
N ASN A 58 3.81 2.98 9.97
CA ASN A 58 2.85 2.86 8.87
C ASN A 58 3.55 2.90 7.51
N ALA A 59 4.53 3.79 7.32
CA ALA A 59 5.31 3.85 6.09
C ALA A 59 6.11 2.56 5.84
N GLN A 60 6.76 2.02 6.88
CA GLN A 60 7.47 0.73 6.78
C GLN A 60 6.53 -0.43 6.49
N GLN A 61 5.33 -0.43 7.08
CA GLN A 61 4.31 -1.44 6.80
C GLN A 61 3.82 -1.35 5.36
N LEU A 62 3.51 -0.14 4.88
CA LEU A 62 3.09 0.10 3.49
C LEU A 62 4.17 -0.33 2.50
N GLU A 63 5.44 -0.05 2.80
CA GLU A 63 6.55 -0.45 1.94
C GLU A 63 6.65 -1.98 1.86
N LYS A 64 6.56 -2.67 3.00
CA LYS A 64 6.54 -4.14 3.04
C LYS A 64 5.37 -4.73 2.29
N GLU A 65 4.16 -4.21 2.49
CA GLU A 65 2.96 -4.65 1.78
C GLU A 65 3.06 -4.38 0.27
N GLY A 66 3.61 -3.24 -0.12
CA GLY A 66 3.85 -2.90 -1.52
C GLY A 66 4.86 -3.84 -2.18
N GLN A 67 5.97 -4.15 -1.50
CA GLN A 67 6.96 -5.12 -1.98
C GLN A 67 6.36 -6.52 -2.09
N ALA A 68 5.63 -6.98 -1.08
CA ALA A 68 4.95 -8.28 -1.09
C ALA A 68 3.93 -8.39 -2.23
N ASN A 69 3.10 -7.36 -2.44
CA ASN A 69 2.14 -7.33 -3.54
C ASN A 69 2.83 -7.31 -4.92
N LEU A 70 3.96 -6.62 -5.05
CA LEU A 70 4.71 -6.60 -6.29
C LEU A 70 5.30 -7.98 -6.59
N GLU A 71 5.87 -8.65 -5.60
CA GLU A 71 6.38 -10.02 -5.74
C GLU A 71 5.28 -11.02 -6.08
N ALA A 72 4.14 -10.94 -5.38
CA ALA A 72 2.96 -11.77 -5.67
C ALA A 72 2.47 -11.55 -7.11
N SER A 73 2.32 -10.29 -7.53
CA SER A 73 1.88 -9.95 -8.89
C SER A 73 2.85 -10.45 -9.96
N ARG A 74 4.16 -10.38 -9.70
CA ARG A 74 5.19 -10.93 -10.60
C ARG A 74 5.12 -12.45 -10.69
N SER A 75 4.91 -13.12 -9.56
CA SER A 75 4.74 -14.58 -9.52
C SER A 75 3.49 -14.99 -10.30
N GLU A 76 2.36 -14.33 -10.07
CA GLU A 76 1.11 -14.59 -10.78
C GLU A 76 1.25 -14.35 -12.29
N ALA A 77 1.86 -13.24 -12.69
CA ALA A 77 2.12 -12.96 -14.10
C ALA A 77 3.02 -14.04 -14.74
N SER A 78 4.06 -14.52 -14.03
CA SER A 78 4.90 -15.62 -14.51
C SER A 78 4.10 -16.90 -14.69
N GLN A 79 3.24 -17.25 -13.72
CA GLN A 79 2.39 -18.42 -13.79
C GLN A 79 1.39 -18.33 -14.95
N ILE A 80 0.78 -17.16 -15.19
CA ILE A 80 -0.11 -16.93 -16.33
C ILE A 80 0.62 -17.14 -17.65
N VAL A 81 1.82 -16.59 -17.80
CA VAL A 81 2.62 -16.74 -19.02
C VAL A 81 3.03 -18.20 -19.24
N GLU A 82 3.40 -18.91 -18.17
CA GLU A 82 3.77 -20.31 -18.23
C GLU A 82 2.57 -21.20 -18.62
N ALA A 83 1.43 -21.01 -17.97
CA ALA A 83 0.18 -21.70 -18.30
C ALA A 83 -0.28 -21.40 -19.74
N ALA A 84 -0.16 -20.15 -20.20
CA ALA A 84 -0.48 -19.77 -21.57
C ALA A 84 0.45 -20.45 -22.59
N LYS A 85 1.75 -20.56 -22.28
CA LYS A 85 2.72 -21.28 -23.13
C LYS A 85 2.40 -22.77 -23.19
N GLU A 86 2.10 -23.39 -22.04
CA GLU A 86 1.75 -24.81 -21.98
C GLU A 86 0.46 -25.09 -22.76
N THR A 87 -0.58 -24.30 -22.54
CA THR A 87 -1.85 -24.38 -23.28
C THR A 87 -1.62 -24.17 -24.77
N GLY A 88 -0.80 -23.19 -25.15
CA GLY A 88 -0.44 -22.91 -26.54
C GLY A 88 0.25 -24.10 -27.22
N LYS A 89 1.23 -24.73 -26.56
CA LYS A 89 1.90 -25.94 -27.07
C LYS A 89 0.95 -27.13 -27.19
N ALA A 90 0.08 -27.32 -26.20
CA ALA A 90 -0.93 -28.38 -26.24
C ALA A 90 -1.93 -28.16 -27.38
N GLN A 91 -2.32 -26.91 -27.63
CA GLN A 91 -3.19 -26.54 -28.74
C GLN A 91 -2.51 -26.71 -30.10
N GLU A 92 -1.25 -26.29 -30.24
CA GLU A 92 -0.45 -26.50 -31.44
C GLU A 92 -0.36 -27.99 -31.78
N THR A 93 0.00 -28.82 -30.80
CA THR A 93 0.11 -30.27 -30.98
C THR A 93 -1.21 -30.89 -31.43
N ARG A 94 -2.32 -30.48 -30.81
CA ARG A 94 -3.67 -30.94 -31.16
C ARG A 94 -4.08 -30.51 -32.57
N ILE A 95 -3.85 -29.25 -32.94
CA ILE A 95 -4.17 -28.75 -34.30
C ILE A 95 -3.36 -29.50 -35.36
N VAL A 96 -2.08 -29.74 -35.12
CA VAL A 96 -1.23 -30.50 -36.05
C VAL A 96 -1.70 -31.96 -36.17
N ALA A 97 -2.08 -32.59 -35.05
CA ALA A 97 -2.62 -33.94 -35.06
C ALA A 97 -3.95 -34.03 -35.83
N GLU A 98 -4.89 -33.12 -35.56
CA GLU A 98 -6.18 -33.04 -36.26
C GLU A 98 -6.00 -32.76 -37.76
N ALA A 99 -5.10 -31.85 -38.13
CA ALA A 99 -4.80 -31.54 -39.53
C ALA A 99 -4.16 -32.74 -40.27
N THR A 100 -3.32 -33.51 -39.58
CA THR A 100 -2.71 -34.73 -40.14
C THR A 100 -3.76 -35.81 -40.35
N GLU A 101 -4.63 -36.04 -39.36
CA GLU A 101 -5.74 -36.99 -39.45
C GLU A 101 -6.70 -36.62 -40.59
N GLU A 102 -7.02 -35.33 -40.74
CA GLU A 102 -7.90 -34.86 -41.81
C GLU A 102 -7.26 -34.97 -43.19
N ALA A 103 -5.97 -34.69 -43.31
CA ALA A 103 -5.22 -34.90 -44.55
C ALA A 103 -5.20 -36.37 -44.95
N ASP A 104 -5.05 -37.29 -44.00
CA ASP A 104 -5.08 -38.73 -44.25
C ASP A 104 -6.49 -39.21 -44.63
N ARG A 105 -7.54 -38.70 -43.98
CA ARG A 105 -8.94 -38.93 -44.38
C ARG A 105 -9.21 -38.48 -45.81
N LEU A 106 -8.78 -37.26 -46.18
CA LEU A 106 -8.94 -36.72 -47.53
C LEU A 106 -8.20 -37.55 -48.58
N LYS A 107 -6.98 -38.01 -48.29
CA LYS A 107 -6.23 -38.91 -49.18
C LYS A 107 -6.96 -40.24 -49.37
N ALA A 108 -7.45 -40.85 -48.29
CA ALA A 108 -8.17 -42.12 -48.36
C ALA A 108 -9.47 -41.99 -49.17
N ALA A 109 -10.23 -40.90 -48.96
CA ALA A 109 -11.43 -40.59 -49.73
C ALA A 109 -11.09 -40.41 -51.23
N ALA A 110 -10.08 -39.61 -51.55
CA ALA A 110 -9.65 -39.39 -52.94
C ALA A 110 -9.19 -40.69 -53.64
N LEU A 111 -8.48 -41.57 -52.94
CA LEU A 111 -8.09 -42.88 -53.48
C LEU A 111 -9.32 -43.75 -53.77
N THR A 112 -10.29 -43.75 -52.86
CA THR A 112 -11.57 -44.48 -53.02
C THR A 112 -12.36 -43.94 -54.23
N ASP A 113 -12.44 -42.62 -54.36
CA ASP A 113 -13.11 -41.95 -55.49
C ASP A 113 -12.42 -42.26 -56.83
N ILE A 114 -11.08 -42.31 -56.86
CA ILE A 114 -10.31 -42.71 -58.05
C ILE A 114 -10.61 -44.16 -58.43
N GLU A 115 -10.66 -45.07 -57.46
CA GLU A 115 -11.01 -46.47 -57.71
C GLU A 115 -12.44 -46.61 -58.26
N HIS A 116 -13.39 -45.88 -57.67
CA HIS A 116 -14.77 -45.84 -58.14
C HIS A 116 -14.87 -45.32 -59.57
N SER A 117 -14.24 -44.17 -59.85
CA SER A 117 -14.21 -43.54 -61.17
C SER A 117 -13.57 -44.45 -62.23
N LYS A 118 -12.51 -45.17 -61.87
CA LYS A 118 -11.84 -46.12 -62.76
C LYS A 118 -12.74 -47.33 -63.08
N SER A 119 -13.46 -47.84 -62.08
CA SER A 119 -14.43 -48.94 -62.26
C SER A 119 -15.59 -48.53 -63.17
N GLU A 120 -16.13 -47.33 -62.97
CA GLU A 120 -17.19 -46.78 -63.84
C GLU A 120 -16.71 -46.60 -65.28
N ALA A 121 -15.52 -46.03 -65.48
CA ALA A 121 -14.94 -45.84 -66.82
C ALA A 121 -14.71 -47.17 -67.57
N ILE A 122 -14.22 -48.21 -66.88
CA ILE A 122 -14.03 -49.54 -67.48
C ILE A 122 -15.38 -50.17 -67.85
N SER A 123 -16.41 -49.97 -67.02
CA SER A 123 -17.76 -50.49 -67.27
C SER A 123 -18.43 -49.80 -68.47
N ALA A 124 -18.22 -48.49 -68.64
CA ALA A 124 -18.76 -47.71 -69.75
C ALA A 124 -18.13 -48.06 -71.13
N VAL A 125 -16.89 -48.55 -71.16
CA VAL A 125 -16.21 -48.98 -72.41
C VAL A 125 -16.60 -50.40 -72.83
N LYS A 126 -17.19 -51.20 -71.91
CA LYS A 126 -17.59 -52.59 -72.17
C LYS A 126 -19.01 -52.72 -72.75
N THR A 127 -19.75 -51.61 -72.82
CA THR A 127 -21.01 -51.44 -73.58
C THR A 127 -20.74 -50.76 -74.91
#